data_AF-A0A356I8I1-F1
#
_entry.id   AF-A0A356I8I1-F1
#
_cell.length_a   1.000
_cell.length_b   1.000
_cell.length_c   1.000
_cell.angle_alpha   90.00
_cell.angle_beta   90.00
_cell.angle_gamma   90.00
#
_symmetry.space_group_name_H-M   'P 1'
#
loop_
_entity.id
_entity.type
_entity.pdbx_description
1 polymer ?
#
loop_
_entity_poly.entity_id
_entity_poly.type
_entity_poly.pdbx_seq_one_letter_code
_entity_poly.pdbx_strand_id
1 'polypeptide(L)'
;VGLQLSDYVSIINAPTTDKPYNKSYTVELLGNVIGAPAIRYLNVEMNRFKELAIAQLKAGESVWFGSDVGQSSNRQTGIMATNTYDFTSGLGIQFHQDKAGRLDYSESLMTHAMVLTGVDLDDNEQPLKWKVENSWGDKVGDKGYFVASDSWMDEYTYQIVVRKEFLTPEELAAYQAQPQVLAPWDPMGALA
;
A
#
# COMPACT_ATOMS: atom_id res chain seq x y z
N VAL A 1 2.65 21.71 -12.31
CA VAL A 1 1.45 22.58 -12.26
C VAL A 1 0.53 22.13 -13.38
N GLY A 2 -0.64 21.58 -13.07
CA GLY A 2 -1.52 20.90 -14.04
C GLY A 2 -2.17 19.59 -13.54
N LEU A 3 -1.79 19.09 -12.36
CA LEU A 3 -2.43 17.93 -11.73
C LEU A 3 -3.69 18.35 -10.99
N GLN A 4 -4.83 17.74 -11.33
CA GLN A 4 -6.08 17.93 -10.61
C GLN A 4 -6.13 16.96 -9.43
N LEU A 5 -5.67 17.42 -8.26
CA LEU A 5 -5.54 16.58 -7.05
C LEU A 5 -6.86 15.93 -6.62
N SER A 6 -8.01 16.53 -6.93
CA SER A 6 -9.34 15.99 -6.66
C SER A 6 -9.72 14.77 -7.50
N ASP A 7 -8.88 14.37 -8.45
CA ASP A 7 -9.08 13.17 -9.26
C ASP A 7 -8.41 11.94 -8.67
N TYR A 8 -7.59 12.12 -7.63
CA TYR A 8 -6.92 11.03 -6.94
C TYR A 8 -7.68 10.64 -5.68
N VAL A 9 -7.71 9.34 -5.41
CA VAL A 9 -8.28 8.76 -4.20
C VAL A 9 -7.25 7.89 -3.52
N SER A 10 -7.36 7.78 -2.20
CA SER A 10 -6.56 6.83 -1.44
C SER A 10 -7.30 5.51 -1.30
N ILE A 11 -6.63 4.44 -1.69
CA ILE A 11 -7.11 3.06 -1.54
C ILE A 11 -6.24 2.39 -0.51
N ILE A 12 -6.85 1.62 0.40
CA ILE A 12 -6.13 0.84 1.39
C ILE A 12 -6.46 -0.65 1.25
N ASN A 13 -5.57 -1.48 1.77
CA ASN A 13 -5.85 -2.87 2.09
C ASN A 13 -5.52 -3.13 3.57
N ALA A 14 -6.57 -3.14 4.39
CA ALA A 14 -6.51 -3.48 5.81
C ALA A 14 -7.50 -4.62 6.08
N PRO A 15 -7.05 -5.89 6.10
CA PRO A 15 -7.92 -7.06 6.22
C PRO A 15 -8.47 -7.30 7.64
N THR A 16 -8.46 -6.30 8.51
CA THR A 16 -8.93 -6.44 9.89
C THR A 16 -10.46 -6.46 9.96
N THR A 17 -11.02 -7.14 10.96
CA THR A 17 -12.48 -7.39 11.06
C THR A 17 -13.29 -6.09 11.18
N ASP A 18 -12.72 -5.06 11.81
CA ASP A 18 -13.34 -3.75 12.01
C ASP A 18 -13.37 -2.87 10.74
N LYS A 19 -12.67 -3.29 9.68
CA LYS A 19 -12.53 -2.58 8.40
C LYS A 19 -13.06 -3.42 7.22
N PRO A 20 -14.35 -3.78 7.18
CA PRO A 20 -14.89 -4.51 6.02
C PRO A 20 -14.66 -3.76 4.70
N TYR A 21 -14.35 -4.51 3.65
CA TYR A 21 -14.09 -3.96 2.32
C TYR A 21 -15.30 -3.21 1.72
N ASN A 22 -15.01 -2.41 0.69
CA ASN A 22 -15.96 -1.57 -0.03
C ASN A 22 -16.69 -0.56 0.87
N LYS A 23 -15.95 -0.05 1.86
CA LYS A 23 -16.37 1.06 2.73
C LYS A 23 -15.29 2.12 2.83
N SER A 24 -15.72 3.35 3.10
CA SER A 24 -14.82 4.47 3.33
C SER A 24 -14.48 4.65 4.80
N TYR A 25 -13.26 5.11 5.04
CA TYR A 25 -12.69 5.32 6.37
C TYR A 25 -11.99 6.67 6.45
N THR A 26 -11.98 7.24 7.65
CA THR A 26 -11.15 8.39 8.06
C THR A 26 -10.58 8.08 9.44
N VAL A 27 -9.49 8.75 9.82
CA VAL A 27 -8.91 8.62 11.16
C VAL A 27 -9.19 9.90 11.94
N GLU A 28 -9.68 9.77 13.16
CA GLU A 28 -9.96 10.91 14.04
C GLU A 28 -8.68 11.71 14.33
N LEU A 29 -8.78 13.04 14.33
CA LEU A 29 -7.66 13.99 14.54
C LEU A 29 -6.56 13.98 13.47
N LEU A 30 -6.61 13.09 12.47
CA LEU A 30 -5.61 13.04 11.41
C LEU A 30 -5.87 14.11 10.35
N GLY A 31 -4.92 15.05 10.23
CA GLY A 31 -4.97 16.14 9.25
C GLY A 31 -3.90 17.18 9.54
N ASN A 32 -3.66 18.07 8.58
CA ASN A 32 -2.61 19.10 8.67
C ASN A 32 -3.12 20.53 8.41
N VAL A 33 -4.33 20.69 7.86
CA VAL A 33 -4.92 22.00 7.55
C VAL A 33 -6.29 22.11 8.21
N ILE A 34 -6.45 23.10 9.10
CA ILE A 34 -7.71 23.36 9.79
C ILE A 34 -8.79 23.70 8.77
N GLY A 35 -9.92 22.99 8.81
CA GLY A 35 -11.06 23.20 7.91
C GLY A 35 -10.91 22.57 6.52
N ALA A 36 -9.79 21.89 6.22
CA ALA A 36 -9.66 21.11 5.02
C ALA A 36 -10.48 19.80 5.09
N PRO A 37 -10.78 19.17 3.95
CA PRO A 37 -11.40 17.85 3.94
C PRO A 37 -10.60 16.85 4.77
N ALA A 38 -11.30 16.03 5.55
CA ALA A 38 -10.70 14.91 6.27
C ALA A 38 -10.06 13.93 5.28
N ILE A 39 -9.03 13.22 5.75
CA ILE A 39 -8.42 12.15 4.99
C ILE A 39 -9.47 11.06 4.74
N ARG A 40 -9.42 10.47 3.55
CA ARG A 40 -10.38 9.44 3.17
C ARG A 40 -9.73 8.30 2.43
N TYR A 41 -10.04 7.10 2.90
CA TYR A 41 -9.61 5.83 2.34
C TYR A 41 -10.82 5.04 1.83
N LEU A 42 -10.68 4.28 0.75
CA LEU A 42 -11.55 3.14 0.42
C LEU A 42 -10.78 1.86 0.72
N ASN A 43 -11.32 0.98 1.55
CA ASN A 43 -10.71 -0.32 1.80
C ASN A 43 -11.18 -1.34 0.76
N VAL A 44 -10.26 -2.04 0.10
CA VAL A 44 -10.56 -3.07 -0.92
C VAL A 44 -9.71 -4.32 -0.71
N GLU A 45 -10.13 -5.43 -1.30
CA GLU A 45 -9.36 -6.67 -1.37
C GLU A 45 -8.01 -6.45 -2.08
N MET A 46 -6.97 -7.18 -1.68
CA MET A 46 -5.62 -7.01 -2.24
C MET A 46 -5.56 -7.25 -3.75
N ASN A 47 -6.34 -8.19 -4.29
CA ASN A 47 -6.40 -8.39 -5.74
C ASN A 47 -6.89 -7.13 -6.45
N ARG A 48 -7.99 -6.54 -5.95
CA ARG A 48 -8.54 -5.30 -6.50
C ARG A 48 -7.60 -4.11 -6.31
N PHE A 49 -6.92 -4.04 -5.16
CA PHE A 49 -5.87 -3.07 -4.88
C PHE A 49 -4.77 -3.12 -5.96
N LYS A 50 -4.23 -4.31 -6.25
CA LYS A 50 -3.19 -4.50 -7.28
C LYS A 50 -3.70 -4.20 -8.68
N GLU A 51 -4.93 -4.58 -9.02
CA GLU A 51 -5.57 -4.23 -10.30
C GLU A 51 -5.61 -2.72 -10.53
N LEU A 52 -6.01 -1.94 -9.52
CA LEU A 52 -6.05 -0.47 -9.60
C LEU A 52 -4.66 0.13 -9.84
N ALA A 53 -3.64 -0.39 -9.16
CA ALA A 53 -2.25 0.04 -9.38
C ALA A 53 -1.77 -0.31 -10.79
N ILE A 54 -2.04 -1.52 -11.27
CA ILE A 54 -1.69 -1.97 -12.63
C ILE A 54 -2.40 -1.12 -13.69
N ALA A 55 -3.69 -0.82 -13.50
CA ALA A 55 -4.45 0.01 -14.42
C ALA A 55 -3.82 1.41 -14.58
N GLN A 56 -3.42 2.03 -13.48
CA GLN A 56 -2.74 3.33 -13.52
C GLN A 56 -1.35 3.25 -14.17
N LEU A 57 -0.56 2.22 -13.85
CA LEU A 57 0.74 2.00 -14.49
C LEU A 57 0.61 1.77 -16.00
N LYS A 58 -0.40 1.00 -16.44
CA LYS A 58 -0.73 0.79 -17.86
C LYS A 58 -1.19 2.08 -18.55
N ALA A 59 -1.82 3.00 -17.82
CA ALA A 59 -2.16 4.33 -18.31
C ALA A 59 -0.95 5.28 -18.39
N GLY A 60 0.25 4.84 -17.97
CA GLY A 60 1.48 5.61 -18.04
C GLY A 60 1.72 6.53 -16.85
N GLU A 61 0.96 6.38 -15.76
CA GLU A 61 1.15 7.14 -14.53
C GLU A 61 1.72 6.26 -13.42
N SER A 62 2.73 6.77 -12.70
CA SER A 62 3.28 6.12 -11.52
C SER A 62 2.27 6.10 -10.37
N VAL A 63 2.44 5.20 -9.41
CA VAL A 63 1.51 5.04 -8.27
C VAL A 63 2.25 5.34 -6.97
N TRP A 64 1.84 6.37 -6.24
CA TRP A 64 2.29 6.53 -4.86
C TRP A 64 1.75 5.37 -4.03
N PHE A 65 2.58 4.78 -3.17
CA PHE A 65 2.15 3.71 -2.28
C PHE A 65 2.85 3.78 -0.93
N GLY A 66 2.16 3.27 0.09
CA GLY A 66 2.62 3.19 1.46
C GLY A 66 2.72 1.74 1.93
N SER A 67 3.81 1.42 2.62
CA SER A 67 4.17 0.05 3.02
C SER A 67 4.93 0.02 4.34
N ASP A 68 5.10 -1.18 4.90
CA ASP A 68 6.10 -1.44 5.93
C ASP A 68 7.43 -1.84 5.30
N VAL A 69 8.24 -0.85 4.89
CA VAL A 69 9.47 -1.07 4.09
C VAL A 69 10.55 -1.84 4.85
N GLY A 70 10.48 -1.90 6.18
CA GLY A 70 11.45 -2.62 7.01
C GLY A 70 11.25 -4.13 7.00
N GLN A 71 10.04 -4.59 6.69
CA GLN A 71 9.69 -6.00 6.72
C GLN A 71 10.27 -6.75 5.53
N SER A 72 10.98 -7.85 5.77
CA SER A 72 11.50 -8.75 4.72
C SER A 72 12.19 -8.01 3.54
N SER A 73 13.02 -7.02 3.88
CA SER A 73 13.58 -6.05 2.93
C SER A 73 15.08 -5.86 3.14
N ASN A 74 15.86 -5.99 2.08
CA ASN A 74 17.29 -5.68 2.06
C ASN A 74 17.52 -4.31 1.41
N ARG A 75 17.81 -3.32 2.25
CA ARG A 75 18.06 -1.94 1.82
C ARG A 75 19.23 -1.81 0.84
N GLN A 76 20.32 -2.56 1.01
CA GLN A 76 21.51 -2.35 0.20
C GLN A 76 21.32 -2.89 -1.22
N THR A 77 20.70 -4.06 -1.35
CA THR A 77 20.43 -4.68 -2.67
C THR A 77 19.12 -4.19 -3.29
N GLY A 78 18.26 -3.53 -2.52
CA GLY A 78 16.96 -3.04 -2.98
C GLY A 78 15.92 -4.14 -3.18
N ILE A 79 16.06 -5.28 -2.51
CA ILE A 79 15.16 -6.43 -2.66
C ILE A 79 14.15 -6.42 -1.52
N MET A 80 12.86 -6.45 -1.87
CA MET A 80 11.74 -6.58 -0.94
C MET A 80 10.98 -7.86 -1.30
N ALA A 81 11.25 -8.94 -0.57
CA ALA A 81 10.67 -10.25 -0.87
C ALA A 81 10.48 -11.08 0.40
N THR A 82 9.35 -11.77 0.51
CA THR A 82 9.01 -12.58 1.71
C THR A 82 9.99 -13.73 1.97
N ASN A 83 10.79 -14.11 0.98
CA ASN A 83 11.83 -15.14 1.06
C ASN A 83 13.26 -14.57 1.08
N THR A 84 13.44 -13.28 1.36
CA THR A 84 14.78 -12.65 1.47
C THR A 84 15.61 -13.26 2.60
N TYR A 85 14.96 -13.73 3.66
CA TYR A 85 15.58 -14.28 4.86
C TYR A 85 15.01 -15.66 5.19
N ASP A 86 15.89 -16.64 5.41
CA ASP A 86 15.50 -17.98 5.88
C ASP A 86 15.77 -18.12 7.40
N PHE A 87 14.86 -17.56 8.21
CA PHE A 87 14.94 -17.65 9.66
C PHE A 87 14.68 -19.06 10.19
N THR A 88 14.00 -19.91 9.43
CA THR A 88 13.72 -21.29 9.83
C THR A 88 15.00 -22.11 9.79
N SER A 89 15.74 -22.09 8.69
CA SER A 89 17.01 -22.82 8.60
C SER A 89 18.10 -22.17 9.46
N GLY A 90 18.08 -20.84 9.57
CA GLY A 90 19.09 -20.09 10.32
C GLY A 90 18.93 -20.17 11.85
N LEU A 91 17.69 -20.08 12.35
CA LEU A 91 17.40 -19.91 13.78
C LEU A 91 16.41 -20.94 14.34
N GLY A 92 15.81 -21.79 13.49
CA GLY A 92 14.74 -22.71 13.91
C GLY A 92 13.42 -22.01 14.27
N ILE A 93 13.24 -20.76 13.82
CA ILE A 93 12.06 -19.94 14.13
C ILE A 93 11.15 -19.81 12.90
N GLN A 94 9.84 -19.93 13.12
CA GLN A 94 8.81 -19.70 12.11
C GLN A 94 7.83 -18.63 12.60
N PHE A 95 7.52 -17.67 11.75
CA PHE A 95 6.52 -16.64 11.99
C PHE A 95 5.23 -17.02 11.24
N HIS A 96 4.08 -16.97 11.91
CA HIS A 96 2.79 -17.46 11.37
C HIS A 96 1.66 -16.43 11.40
N GLN A 97 1.97 -15.16 11.64
CA GLN A 97 0.93 -14.14 11.74
C GLN A 97 0.55 -13.64 10.35
N ASP A 98 -0.74 -13.62 10.04
CA ASP A 98 -1.27 -13.02 8.82
C ASP A 98 -1.29 -11.49 8.90
N LYS A 99 -1.61 -10.83 7.78
CA LYS A 99 -1.60 -9.37 7.69
C LYS A 99 -2.57 -8.69 8.66
N ALA A 100 -3.75 -9.27 8.88
CA ALA A 100 -4.73 -8.75 9.82
C ALA A 100 -4.19 -8.82 11.25
N GLY A 101 -3.65 -9.98 11.65
CA GLY A 101 -3.02 -10.16 12.94
C GLY A 101 -1.87 -9.20 13.16
N ARG A 102 -1.01 -8.96 12.16
CA ARG A 102 0.12 -8.03 12.31
C ARG A 102 -0.34 -6.58 12.54
N LEU A 103 -1.44 -6.17 11.91
CA LEU A 103 -2.07 -4.86 12.17
C LEU A 103 -2.67 -4.81 13.58
N ASP A 104 -3.46 -5.81 13.98
CA ASP A 104 -4.15 -5.86 15.27
C ASP A 104 -3.20 -5.92 16.47
N TYR A 105 -2.06 -6.59 16.31
CA TYR A 105 -1.05 -6.78 17.36
C TYR A 105 0.15 -5.84 17.22
N SER A 106 0.06 -4.81 16.37
CA SER A 106 1.08 -3.77 16.22
C SER A 106 2.46 -4.27 15.77
N GLU A 107 2.53 -5.41 15.10
CA GLU A 107 3.77 -5.93 14.50
C GLU A 107 4.09 -5.24 13.18
N SER A 108 3.08 -4.80 12.44
CA SER A 108 3.29 -4.12 11.16
C SER A 108 2.23 -3.08 10.89
N LEU A 109 2.65 -1.97 10.30
CA LEU A 109 1.83 -0.85 9.85
C LEU A 109 2.57 -0.09 8.74
N MET A 110 1.92 0.85 8.07
CA MET A 110 2.60 1.70 7.08
C MET A 110 3.68 2.54 7.76
N THR A 111 4.94 2.40 7.34
CA THR A 111 6.09 3.13 7.90
C THR A 111 6.79 4.03 6.89
N HIS A 112 6.63 3.78 5.59
CA HIS A 112 7.32 4.54 4.55
C HIS A 112 6.53 4.61 3.25
N ALA A 113 6.65 5.75 2.56
CA ALA A 113 6.02 6.03 1.29
C ALA A 113 7.04 6.00 0.13
N MET A 114 6.66 5.35 -0.97
CA MET A 114 7.48 5.18 -2.17
C MET A 114 6.60 5.28 -3.44
N VAL A 115 7.18 5.05 -4.62
CA VAL A 115 6.46 5.15 -5.90
C VAL A 115 6.64 3.89 -6.73
N LEU A 116 5.55 3.26 -7.17
CA LEU A 116 5.57 2.21 -8.18
C LEU A 116 5.74 2.85 -9.56
N THR A 117 6.74 2.37 -10.30
CA THR A 117 7.09 2.88 -11.65
C THR A 117 7.06 1.80 -12.72
N GLY A 118 6.71 0.57 -12.35
CA GLY A 118 6.56 -0.54 -13.28
C GLY A 118 6.11 -1.80 -12.58
N VAL A 119 5.59 -2.74 -13.36
CA VAL A 119 5.15 -4.06 -12.92
C VAL A 119 5.55 -5.06 -14.00
N ASP A 120 6.06 -6.21 -13.57
CA ASP A 120 6.31 -7.36 -14.44
C ASP A 120 5.09 -8.29 -14.34
N LEU A 121 4.48 -8.61 -15.47
CA LEU A 121 3.27 -9.43 -15.56
C LEU A 121 3.58 -10.75 -16.26
N ASP A 122 2.94 -11.83 -15.81
CA ASP A 122 2.98 -13.11 -16.52
C ASP A 122 2.05 -13.14 -17.74
N ASP A 123 2.02 -14.27 -18.45
CA ASP A 123 1.18 -14.47 -19.64
C ASP A 123 -0.34 -14.37 -19.36
N ASN A 124 -0.76 -14.45 -18.09
CA ASN A 124 -2.14 -14.33 -17.63
C ASN A 124 -2.43 -12.95 -17.01
N GLU A 125 -1.56 -11.97 -17.26
CA GLU A 125 -1.61 -10.61 -16.70
C GLU A 125 -1.56 -10.55 -15.16
N GLN A 126 -0.99 -11.57 -14.51
CA GLN A 126 -0.79 -11.57 -13.06
C GLN A 126 0.56 -10.96 -12.70
N PRO A 127 0.63 -10.11 -11.65
CA PRO A 127 1.87 -9.49 -11.22
C PRO A 127 2.86 -10.50 -10.64
N LEU A 128 4.11 -10.43 -11.08
CA LEU A 128 5.22 -11.22 -10.54
C LEU A 128 6.08 -10.40 -9.58
N LYS A 129 6.38 -9.15 -9.96
CA LYS A 129 7.22 -8.22 -9.22
C LYS A 129 6.99 -6.78 -9.65
N TRP A 130 7.36 -5.86 -8.79
CA TRP A 130 7.05 -4.44 -8.89
C TRP A 130 8.33 -3.62 -8.81
N LYS A 131 8.46 -2.65 -9.71
CA LYS A 131 9.57 -1.69 -9.72
C LYS A 131 9.22 -0.50 -8.85
N VAL A 132 10.06 -0.23 -7.86
CA VAL A 132 9.83 0.76 -6.81
C VAL A 132 10.89 1.84 -6.89
N GLU A 133 10.49 3.09 -7.08
CA GLU A 133 11.35 4.26 -6.90
C GLU A 133 11.36 4.65 -5.42
N ASN A 134 12.55 4.69 -4.82
CA ASN A 134 12.74 5.07 -3.44
C ASN A 134 13.43 6.45 -3.35
N SER A 135 13.42 7.05 -2.16
CA SER A 135 13.89 8.41 -1.88
C SER A 135 15.20 8.46 -1.08
N TRP A 136 15.95 7.35 -1.01
CA TRP A 136 17.17 7.21 -0.20
C TRP A 136 18.47 7.44 -0.99
N GLY A 137 18.39 8.13 -2.13
CA GLY A 137 19.52 8.41 -3.01
C GLY A 137 19.91 7.23 -3.91
N ASP A 138 20.95 7.43 -4.73
CA ASP A 138 21.34 6.51 -5.80
C ASP A 138 22.28 5.36 -5.37
N LYS A 139 22.69 5.33 -4.10
CA LYS A 139 23.68 4.37 -3.56
C LYS A 139 23.08 3.06 -3.04
N VAL A 140 21.75 2.96 -2.98
CA VAL A 140 21.02 1.80 -2.48
C VAL A 140 20.15 1.23 -3.59
N GLY A 141 19.95 -0.10 -3.57
CA GLY A 141 19.26 -0.78 -4.66
C GLY A 141 20.00 -0.62 -5.99
N ASP A 142 19.24 -0.54 -7.08
CA ASP A 142 19.77 -0.20 -8.41
C ASP A 142 19.50 1.29 -8.69
N LYS A 143 20.49 2.14 -8.40
CA LYS A 143 20.41 3.59 -8.58
C LYS A 143 19.20 4.22 -7.86
N GLY A 144 18.91 3.74 -6.64
CA GLY A 144 17.77 4.18 -5.83
C GLY A 144 16.47 3.42 -6.10
N TYR A 145 16.44 2.52 -7.10
CA TYR A 145 15.29 1.66 -7.35
C TYR A 145 15.37 0.34 -6.59
N PHE A 146 14.21 -0.10 -6.13
CA PHE A 146 13.98 -1.35 -5.44
C PHE A 146 13.09 -2.25 -6.30
N VAL A 147 13.08 -3.54 -5.99
CA VAL A 147 12.16 -4.53 -6.56
C VAL A 147 11.39 -5.22 -5.45
N ALA A 148 10.07 -5.21 -5.53
CA ALA A 148 9.19 -5.95 -4.63
C ALA A 148 8.68 -7.22 -5.31
N SER A 149 8.72 -8.38 -4.64
CA SER A 149 7.95 -9.53 -5.11
C SER A 149 6.45 -9.26 -4.93
N ASP A 150 5.61 -9.90 -5.74
CA ASP A 150 4.16 -9.75 -5.58
C ASP A 150 3.66 -10.22 -4.20
N SER A 151 4.26 -11.30 -3.66
CA SER A 151 3.99 -11.75 -2.30
C SER A 151 4.36 -10.73 -1.21
N TRP A 152 5.37 -9.89 -1.45
CA TRP A 152 5.74 -8.82 -0.51
C TRP A 152 4.71 -7.68 -0.56
N MET A 153 4.20 -7.37 -1.75
CA MET A 153 3.10 -6.41 -1.90
C MET A 153 1.86 -6.88 -1.13
N ASP A 154 1.52 -8.17 -1.22
CA ASP A 154 0.39 -8.74 -0.48
C ASP A 154 0.51 -8.52 1.03
N GLU A 155 1.68 -8.82 1.59
CA GLU A 155 1.89 -8.86 3.04
C GLU A 155 2.13 -7.48 3.68
N TYR A 156 2.84 -6.58 3.00
CA TYR A 156 3.40 -5.37 3.64
C TYR A 156 3.04 -4.05 2.95
N THR A 157 2.22 -4.06 1.89
CA THR A 157 1.70 -2.83 1.28
C THR A 157 0.29 -2.53 1.78
N TYR A 158 0.04 -1.29 2.18
CA TYR A 158 -1.21 -0.92 2.85
C TYR A 158 -2.01 0.13 2.09
N GLN A 159 -1.36 1.01 1.33
CA GLN A 159 -2.02 2.16 0.70
C GLN A 159 -1.48 2.39 -0.71
N ILE A 160 -2.36 2.74 -1.65
CA ILE A 160 -2.02 3.32 -2.94
C ILE A 160 -2.85 4.58 -3.18
N VAL A 161 -2.34 5.47 -4.02
CA VAL A 161 -3.10 6.62 -4.53
C VAL A 161 -3.27 6.48 -6.04
N VAL A 162 -4.52 6.37 -6.47
CA VAL A 162 -4.87 6.16 -7.87
C VAL A 162 -5.93 7.15 -8.35
N ARG A 163 -6.05 7.33 -9.67
CA ARG A 163 -7.14 8.10 -10.27
C ARG A 163 -8.48 7.42 -10.01
N LYS A 164 -9.48 8.21 -9.61
CA LYS A 164 -10.85 7.77 -9.35
C LYS A 164 -11.56 7.19 -10.57
N GLU A 165 -11.07 7.45 -11.78
CA GLU A 165 -11.62 6.90 -13.02
C GLU A 165 -11.42 5.38 -13.15
N PHE A 166 -10.47 4.80 -12.41
CA PHE A 166 -10.26 3.35 -12.37
C PHE A 166 -11.22 2.63 -11.40
N LEU A 167 -11.93 3.38 -10.55
CA LEU A 167 -12.93 2.82 -9.65
C LEU A 167 -14.19 2.43 -10.43
N THR A 168 -14.86 1.38 -9.98
CA THR A 168 -16.24 1.13 -10.41
C THR A 168 -17.20 2.19 -9.86
N PRO A 169 -18.40 2.35 -10.43
CA PRO A 169 -19.42 3.25 -9.87
C PRO A 169 -19.73 2.94 -8.40
N GLU A 170 -19.75 1.66 -8.01
CA GLU A 170 -20.00 1.21 -6.65
C GLU A 170 -18.85 1.59 -5.70
N GLU A 171 -17.60 1.38 -6.13
CA GLU A 171 -16.41 1.77 -5.37
C GLU A 171 -16.34 3.28 -5.18
N LEU A 172 -16.65 4.06 -6.22
CA LEU A 172 -16.70 5.52 -6.15
C LEU A 172 -17.81 5.99 -5.20
N ALA A 173 -18.98 5.37 -5.25
CA ALA A 173 -20.07 5.67 -4.32
C ALA A 173 -19.70 5.33 -2.86
N ALA A 174 -19.04 4.18 -2.64
CA ALA A 174 -18.53 3.79 -1.32
C ALA A 174 -17.46 4.77 -0.81
N TYR A 175 -16.56 5.21 -1.68
CA TYR A 175 -15.58 6.26 -1.36
C TYR A 175 -16.28 7.58 -1.02
N GLN A 176 -17.37 7.95 -1.69
CA GLN A 176 -18.08 9.21 -1.44
C GLN A 176 -19.02 9.19 -0.22
N ALA A 177 -19.43 8.00 0.24
CA ALA A 177 -20.27 7.82 1.41
C ALA A 177 -19.68 8.41 2.71
N GLN A 178 -20.48 8.48 3.76
CA GLN A 178 -20.01 8.90 5.08
C GLN A 178 -18.97 7.89 5.59
N PRO A 179 -17.71 8.30 5.82
CA PRO A 179 -16.67 7.38 6.23
C PRO A 179 -16.87 6.93 7.68
N GLN A 180 -16.52 5.68 7.96
CA GLN A 180 -16.35 5.21 9.34
C GLN A 180 -15.15 5.93 9.96
N VAL A 181 -15.35 6.51 11.14
CA VAL A 181 -14.28 7.20 11.88
C VAL A 181 -13.54 6.17 12.73
N LEU A 182 -12.26 6.00 12.41
CA LEU A 182 -11.33 5.16 13.17
C LEU A 182 -10.71 5.97 14.31
N ALA A 183 -10.27 5.27 15.36
CA ALA A 183 -9.62 5.89 16.50
C ALA A 183 -8.32 6.61 16.10
N PRO A 184 -7.87 7.65 16.83
CA PRO A 184 -6.67 8.42 16.49
C PRO A 184 -5.37 7.59 16.40
N TRP A 185 -5.33 6.44 17.06
CA TRP A 185 -4.19 5.52 17.11
C TRP A 185 -4.37 4.28 16.22
N ASP A 186 -5.37 4.28 15.33
CA ASP A 186 -5.56 3.19 14.36
C ASP A 186 -4.31 3.06 13.47
N PRO A 187 -3.84 1.84 13.14
CA PRO A 187 -2.65 1.64 12.32
C PRO A 187 -2.76 2.24 10.90
N MET A 188 -3.98 2.46 10.38
CA MET A 188 -4.19 3.17 9.11
C MET A 188 -4.05 4.69 9.24
N GLY A 189 -3.89 5.22 10.45
CA GLY A 189 -3.52 6.59 10.73
C GLY A 189 -2.02 6.84 10.74
N ALA A 190 -1.20 5.82 10.50
CA ALA A 190 0.24 5.95 10.43
C ALA A 190 0.66 7.01 9.41
N LEU A 191 1.65 7.81 9.79
CA LEU A 191 2.21 8.88 8.97
C LEU A 191 3.59 8.44 8.49
N ALA A 192 3.74 8.32 7.18
CA ALA A 192 4.93 7.84 6.49
C ALA A 192 5.55 8.92 5.62
#